data_AF-A0A4Q7UJ32-F1
#
_entry.id   AF-A0A4Q7UJ32-F1
#
_cell.length_a   1.000
_cell.length_b   1.000
_cell.length_c   1.000
_cell.angle_alpha   90.00
_cell.angle_beta   90.00
_cell.angle_gamma   90.00
#
_symmetry.space_group_name_H-M   'P 1'
#
loop_
_entity.id
_entity.type
_entity.pdbx_description
1 polymer ?
#
loop_
_entity_poly.entity_id
_entity_poly.type
_entity_poly.pdbx_seq_one_letter_code
_entity_poly.pdbx_strand_id
1 'polypeptide(L)'
;MVVPTGLWYEPAPFVLMLRSARKNPDRADAPAILTETGAHLRDFGDLAARTTTAEELYATMLERYPRRVNPGSLWGAAKKTKS
;
A
#
# COMPACT_ATOMS: atom_id res chain seq x y z
N MET A 1 15.34 -35.42 -13.63
CA MET A 1 15.53 -34.02 -13.19
C MET A 1 14.19 -33.33 -13.33
N VAL A 2 13.41 -33.28 -12.25
CA VAL A 2 12.07 -32.68 -12.21
C VAL A 2 12.22 -31.31 -11.56
N VAL A 3 11.86 -30.24 -12.27
CA VAL A 3 11.84 -28.89 -11.73
C VAL A 3 10.48 -28.71 -11.04
N PRO A 4 10.41 -28.42 -9.73
CA PRO A 4 9.12 -28.24 -9.08
C PRO A 4 8.56 -26.86 -9.45
N THR A 5 7.40 -26.88 -10.11
CA THR A 5 6.46 -25.77 -10.23
C THR A 5 5.94 -25.40 -8.84
N GLY A 6 6.33 -24.24 -8.31
CA GLY A 6 5.85 -23.80 -7.00
C GLY A 6 6.22 -22.37 -6.57
N LEU A 7 6.55 -21.47 -7.49
CA LEU A 7 6.80 -20.06 -7.17
C LEU A 7 5.68 -19.18 -7.77
N TRP A 8 4.47 -19.38 -7.30
CA TRP A 8 3.43 -18.36 -7.42
C TRP A 8 3.58 -17.44 -6.21
N TYR A 9 4.08 -16.25 -6.47
CA TYR A 9 4.22 -15.15 -5.54
C TYR A 9 2.84 -14.86 -4.92
N GLU A 10 2.64 -15.17 -3.64
CA GLU A 10 1.55 -14.60 -2.86
C GLU A 10 1.60 -13.08 -3.09
N PRO A 11 0.56 -12.42 -3.63
CA PRO A 11 0.64 -11.01 -3.91
C PRO A 11 0.78 -10.29 -2.58
N ALA A 12 2.01 -9.86 -2.31
CA ALA A 12 2.34 -9.01 -1.19
C ALA A 12 1.30 -7.88 -1.13
N PRO A 13 0.83 -7.49 0.06
CA PRO A 13 -0.31 -6.57 0.22
C PRO A 13 -0.16 -5.25 -0.58
N PHE A 14 1.07 -4.89 -0.93
CA PHE A 14 1.43 -3.79 -1.82
C PHE A 14 0.79 -3.84 -3.22
N VAL A 15 0.60 -5.03 -3.81
CA VAL A 15 0.00 -5.16 -5.17
C VAL A 15 -1.47 -4.79 -5.18
N LEU A 16 -2.19 -5.05 -4.07
CA LEU A 16 -3.61 -4.74 -3.95
C LEU A 16 -3.85 -3.22 -3.94
N MET A 17 -2.93 -2.49 -3.33
CA MET A 17 -3.01 -1.04 -3.13
C MET A 17 -2.85 -0.25 -4.43
N LEU A 18 -2.02 -0.75 -5.35
CA LEU A 18 -1.79 -0.12 -6.66
C LEU A 18 -2.96 -0.34 -7.64
N ARG A 19 -3.61 -1.51 -7.62
CA ARG A 19 -4.71 -1.83 -8.57
C ARG A 19 -5.99 -1.02 -8.37
N SER A 20 -6.19 -0.46 -7.18
CA SER A 20 -7.40 0.29 -6.82
C SER A 20 -7.12 1.78 -6.54
N ALA A 21 -5.88 2.22 -6.75
CA ALA A 21 -5.49 3.62 -6.60
C ALA A 21 -6.03 4.46 -7.77
N ARG A 22 -6.96 5.37 -7.48
CA ARG A 22 -7.40 6.41 -8.42
C ARG A 22 -6.44 7.60 -8.33
N LYS A 23 -6.05 8.18 -9.48
CA LYS A 23 -5.35 9.47 -9.49
C LYS A 23 -6.27 10.56 -8.92
N ASN A 24 -5.72 11.48 -8.13
CA ASN A 24 -6.43 12.70 -7.76
C ASN A 24 -6.52 13.64 -8.99
N PRO A 25 -7.72 13.98 -9.49
CA PRO A 25 -7.88 14.82 -10.69
C PRO A 25 -7.34 16.24 -10.50
N ASP A 26 -7.27 16.74 -9.26
CA ASP A 26 -6.78 18.09 -8.96
C ASP A 26 -5.26 18.18 -8.96
N ARG A 27 -4.55 17.08 -9.23
CA ARG A 27 -3.08 17.02 -9.27
C ARG A 27 -2.59 16.84 -10.70
N ALA A 28 -1.69 17.71 -11.11
CA ALA A 28 -1.00 17.63 -12.40
C ALA A 28 -0.20 16.33 -12.52
N ASP A 29 -0.12 15.77 -13.73
CA ASP A 29 0.75 14.62 -14.03
C ASP A 29 2.21 15.07 -14.07
N ALA A 30 2.85 15.06 -12.90
CA ALA A 30 4.26 15.41 -12.74
C ALA A 30 5.09 14.15 -12.42
N PRO A 31 6.35 14.07 -12.90
CA PRO A 31 7.24 12.94 -12.58
C PRO A 31 7.39 12.66 -11.07
N ALA A 32 7.26 13.71 -10.24
CA ALA A 32 7.30 13.62 -8.78
C ALA A 32 6.24 12.67 -8.18
N ILE A 33 5.13 12.42 -8.88
CA ILE A 33 4.08 11.47 -8.44
C ILE A 33 4.65 10.06 -8.25
N LEU A 34 5.61 9.64 -9.08
CA LEU A 34 6.23 8.32 -8.96
C LEU A 34 7.06 8.23 -7.67
N THR A 35 7.86 9.26 -7.38
CA THR A 35 8.66 9.35 -6.15
C THR A 35 7.76 9.36 -4.91
N GLU A 36 6.69 10.16 -4.93
CA GLU A 36 5.68 10.22 -3.88
C GLU A 36 4.98 8.88 -3.64
N THR A 37 4.67 8.15 -4.71
CA THR A 37 4.04 6.83 -4.64
C THR A 37 5.02 5.80 -4.06
N GLY A 38 6.29 5.84 -4.47
CA GLY A 38 7.34 4.99 -3.89
C GLY A 38 7.57 5.24 -2.41
N ALA A 39 7.56 6.51 -1.97
CA ALA A 39 7.65 6.86 -0.55
C ALA A 39 6.46 6.31 0.25
N HIS A 40 5.25 6.46 -0.27
CA HIS A 40 4.02 5.96 0.35
C HIS A 40 4.03 4.44 0.56
N LEU A 41 4.49 3.67 -0.44
CA LEU A 41 4.59 2.22 -0.33
C LEU A 41 5.68 1.77 0.67
N ARG A 42 6.82 2.45 0.70
CA ARG A 42 7.88 2.17 1.69
C ARG A 42 7.41 2.46 3.11
N ASP A 43 6.78 3.61 3.33
CA ASP A 43 6.25 3.98 4.63
C ASP A 43 5.16 3.01 5.10
N PHE A 44 4.31 2.51 4.19
CA PHE A 44 3.36 1.47 4.54
C PHE A 44 4.05 0.21 5.06
N GLY A 45 5.12 -0.24 4.39
CA GLY A 45 5.91 -1.40 4.81
C GLY A 45 6.59 -1.18 6.17
N ASP A 46 7.21 -0.02 6.36
CA ASP A 46 7.89 0.34 7.61
C ASP A 46 6.90 0.44 8.77
N LEU A 47 5.73 1.05 8.56
CA LEU A 47 4.68 1.15 9.57
C LEU A 47 4.05 -0.21 9.84
N ALA A 48 3.85 -1.04 8.81
CA ALA A 48 3.39 -2.40 9.00
C ALA A 48 4.34 -3.23 9.88
N ALA A 49 5.65 -2.97 9.87
CA ALA A 49 6.57 -3.63 10.78
C ALA A 49 6.47 -3.13 12.24
N ARG A 50 5.92 -1.93 12.48
CA ARG A 50 5.92 -1.24 13.78
C ARG A 50 4.57 -1.23 14.48
N THR A 51 3.47 -1.37 13.75
CA THR A 51 2.13 -1.43 14.31
C THR A 51 1.73 -2.87 14.62
N THR A 52 0.73 -3.05 15.46
CA THR A 52 0.23 -4.37 15.86
C THR A 52 -1.06 -4.70 15.15
N THR A 53 -1.96 -3.73 14.99
CA THR A 53 -3.31 -3.95 14.44
C THR A 53 -3.50 -3.31 13.05
N ALA A 54 -4.52 -3.76 12.32
CA ALA A 54 -4.91 -3.16 11.04
C ALA A 54 -5.35 -1.70 11.22
N GLU A 55 -6.08 -1.44 12.30
CA GLU A 55 -6.58 -0.12 12.70
C GLU A 55 -5.43 0.85 12.97
N GLU A 56 -4.41 0.42 13.72
CA GLU A 56 -3.20 1.22 13.96
C GLU A 56 -2.46 1.54 12.66
N LEU A 57 -2.20 0.52 11.82
CA LEU A 57 -1.56 0.72 10.53
C LEU A 57 -2.34 1.70 9.65
N TYR A 58 -3.66 1.54 9.60
CA TYR A 58 -4.55 2.39 8.82
C TYR A 58 -4.57 3.83 9.33
N ALA A 59 -4.74 4.02 10.63
CA ALA A 59 -4.80 5.35 11.25
C ALA A 59 -3.48 6.11 11.06
N THR A 60 -2.34 5.48 11.34
CA THR A 60 -1.02 6.14 11.18
C THR A 60 -0.74 6.50 9.72
N MET A 61 -1.15 5.66 8.76
CA MET A 61 -1.03 5.99 7.34
C MET A 61 -1.92 7.18 6.93
N LEU A 62 -3.14 7.28 7.47
CA LEU A 62 -4.02 8.43 7.22
C LEU A 62 -3.48 9.72 7.82
N GLU A 63 -2.93 9.68 9.03
CA GLU A 63 -2.30 10.84 9.68
C GLU A 63 -1.12 11.35 8.85
N ARG A 64 -0.29 10.44 8.32
CA ARG A 64 0.87 10.81 7.50
C ARG A 64 0.50 11.27 6.10
N TYR A 65 -0.58 10.74 5.54
CA TYR A 65 -0.99 10.97 4.14
C TYR A 65 -2.47 11.39 4.00
N PRO A 66 -2.91 12.49 4.64
CA PRO A 66 -4.34 12.83 4.75
C PRO A 66 -5.00 13.21 3.42
N ARG A 67 -4.21 13.53 2.39
CA ARG A 67 -4.70 13.96 1.06
C ARG A 67 -4.67 12.86 0.00
N ARG A 68 -4.39 11.60 0.38
CA ARG A 68 -4.43 10.47 -0.55
C ARG A 68 -5.87 9.98 -0.75
N VAL A 69 -6.23 9.73 -2.00
CA VAL A 69 -7.62 9.55 -2.44
C VAL A 69 -8.09 8.08 -2.41
N ASN A 70 -7.41 7.20 -1.68
CA ASN A 70 -7.71 5.76 -1.64
C ASN A 70 -7.83 5.15 -0.22
N PRO A 71 -8.61 5.74 0.71
CA PRO A 71 -8.77 5.20 2.06
C PRO A 71 -9.30 3.75 2.05
N GLY A 72 -10.23 3.41 1.15
CA GLY A 72 -10.75 2.03 1.04
C GLY A 72 -9.67 1.00 0.66
N SER A 73 -8.81 1.33 -0.31
CA SER A 73 -7.69 0.46 -0.72
C SER A 73 -6.66 0.31 0.40
N LEU A 74 -6.37 1.41 1.11
CA LEU A 74 -5.49 1.40 2.27
C LEU A 74 -6.04 0.49 3.38
N TRP A 75 -7.35 0.57 3.67
CA TRP A 75 -7.99 -0.29 4.66
C TRP A 75 -7.93 -1.77 4.27
N GLY A 76 -8.21 -2.09 2.99
CA GLY A 76 -8.09 -3.46 2.48
C GLY A 76 -6.67 -4.02 2.62
N ALA A 77 -5.65 -3.21 2.30
CA ALA A 77 -4.25 -3.59 2.45
C ALA A 77 -3.86 -3.77 3.93
N ALA A 78 -4.30 -2.87 4.82
CA ALA A 78 -4.02 -2.94 6.26
C ALA A 78 -4.60 -4.23 6.87
N LYS A 79 -5.87 -4.54 6.59
CA LYS A 79 -6.50 -5.80 7.02
C LYS A 79 -5.74 -7.02 6.53
N LYS A 80 -5.39 -7.09 5.24
CA LYS A 80 -4.63 -8.23 4.69
C LYS A 80 -3.24 -8.38 5.32
N THR A 81 -2.63 -7.28 5.76
CA THR A 81 -1.28 -7.29 6.34
C THR A 81 -1.27 -7.71 7.81
N LYS A 82 -2.37 -7.48 8.53
CA LYS A 82 -2.49 -7.69 9.99
C LYS A 82 -3.48 -8.79 10.39
N SER A 83 -4.10 -9.45 9.40
CA SER A 83 -4.94 -10.64 9.55
C SER A 83 -4.14 -11.91 9.77
#